data_AF-A0A5B0KA62-F1
#
_entry.id   AF-A0A5B0KA62-F1
#
_cell.length_a   1.000
_cell.length_b   1.000
_cell.length_c   1.000
_cell.angle_alpha   90.00
_cell.angle_beta   90.00
_cell.angle_gamma   90.00
#
_symmetry.space_group_name_H-M   'P 1'
#
loop_
_entity.id
_entity.type
_entity.pdbx_description
1 polymer ?
#
loop_
_entity_poly.entity_id
_entity_poly.type
_entity_poly.pdbx_seq_one_letter_code
_entity_poly.pdbx_strand_id
1 'polypeptide(L)'
;MKEIEKNEIKRLSDRLDAIRHQQAELSLVENAEKYAELESEKEKLEVEIARLREVHTQKLSKEAQKLTKMAFSRPITKKEQADMGKLKKSVRGLIVVHPMTALGREMGLQVMTGFSKTAF
;
A
#
# COMPACT_ATOMS: atom_id res chain seq x y z
N MET A 1 13.85 2.55 -2.90
CA MET A 1 13.00 3.75 -3.03
C MET A 1 12.32 3.96 -1.69
N LYS A 2 12.48 5.13 -1.06
CA LYS A 2 11.69 5.45 0.13
C LYS A 2 10.21 5.45 -0.29
N GLU A 3 9.33 4.85 0.50
CA GLU A 3 7.87 4.86 0.29
C GLU A 3 7.31 6.28 0.57
N ILE A 4 7.78 7.28 -0.18
CA ILE A 4 7.48 8.70 0.07
C ILE A 4 5.97 8.93 -0.02
N GLU A 5 5.30 8.31 -1.00
CA GLU A 5 3.86 8.47 -1.18
C GLU A 5 3.07 7.90 0.01
N LYS A 6 3.49 6.75 0.54
CA LYS A 6 2.80 6.13 1.68
C LYS A 6 2.97 6.95 2.96
N ASN A 7 4.15 7.51 3.17
CA ASN A 7 4.41 8.41 4.30
C ASN A 7 3.60 9.71 4.18
N GLU A 8 3.49 10.25 2.97
CA GLU A 8 2.71 11.47 2.73
C GLU A 8 1.21 11.22 2.86
N ILE A 9 0.69 10.08 2.35
CA ILE A 9 -0.70 9.66 2.57
C ILE A 9 -0.99 9.57 4.07
N LYS A 10 -0.09 8.98 4.86
CA LYS A 10 -0.25 8.90 6.31
C LYS A 10 -0.32 10.31 6.93
N ARG A 11 0.65 11.17 6.62
CA ARG A 11 0.69 12.54 7.14
C ARG A 11 -0.56 13.35 6.81
N LEU A 12 -1.05 13.27 5.57
CA LEU A 12 -2.27 13.96 5.15
C LEU A 12 -3.51 13.36 5.81
N SER A 13 -3.54 12.04 6.02
CA SER A 13 -4.64 11.36 6.75
C SER A 13 -4.66 11.76 8.22
N ASP A 14 -3.50 11.83 8.89
CA ASP A 14 -3.40 12.28 10.28
C ASP A 14 -3.89 13.74 10.41
N ARG A 15 -3.59 14.60 9.42
CA ARG A 15 -4.10 15.98 9.35
C ARG A 15 -5.62 16.04 9.11
N LEU A 16 -6.13 15.19 8.23
CA LEU A 16 -7.56 15.07 7.96
C LEU A 16 -8.33 14.66 9.23
N ASP A 17 -7.80 13.69 9.98
CA ASP A 17 -8.40 13.24 11.23
C ASP A 17 -8.36 14.34 12.30
N ALA A 18 -7.26 15.10 12.39
CA ALA A 18 -7.20 16.27 13.27
C ALA A 18 -8.28 17.32 12.94
N ILE A 19 -8.51 17.59 11.65
CA ILE A 19 -9.57 18.51 11.21
C ILE A 19 -10.96 17.97 11.57
N ARG A 20 -11.20 16.68 11.36
CA ARG A 20 -12.47 16.02 11.75
C ARG A 20 -12.73 16.11 13.25
N HIS A 21 -11.69 15.94 14.07
CA HIS A 21 -11.78 16.14 15.52
C HIS A 21 -12.10 17.59 15.88
N GLN A 22 -11.41 18.57 15.26
CA GLN A 22 -11.71 19.98 15.47
C GLN A 22 -13.13 20.36 15.07
N GLN A 23 -13.64 19.83 13.94
CA GLN A 23 -15.01 20.05 13.51
C GLN A 23 -16.05 19.48 14.49
N ALA A 24 -15.75 18.35 15.13
CA ALA A 24 -16.64 17.74 16.12
C ALA A 24 -16.75 18.56 17.42
N GLU A 25 -15.71 19.32 17.77
CA GLU A 25 -15.69 20.20 18.94
C GLU A 25 -16.33 21.58 18.68
N LEU A 26 -16.49 21.97 17.41
CA LEU A 26 -17.03 23.27 17.01
C LEU A 26 -18.56 23.26 16.97
N SER A 27 -19.18 24.26 17.60
CA SER A 27 -20.60 24.57 17.42
C SER A 27 -20.82 25.19 16.03
N LEU A 28 -21.62 24.52 15.20
CA LEU A 28 -22.02 24.96 13.84
C LEU A 28 -22.70 26.34 13.83
N VAL A 29 -23.38 26.69 14.93
CA VAL A 29 -24.18 27.92 15.04
C VAL A 29 -23.29 29.13 15.36
N GLU A 30 -22.24 28.95 16.15
CA GLU A 30 -21.38 30.04 16.60
C GLU A 30 -20.15 30.23 15.71
N ASN A 31 -19.72 29.19 14.98
CA ASN A 31 -18.47 29.17 14.23
C ASN A 31 -18.67 28.79 12.76
N ALA A 32 -19.75 29.27 12.12
CA ALA A 32 -20.12 28.91 10.75
C ALA A 32 -19.00 29.20 9.71
N GLU A 33 -18.34 30.36 9.81
CA GLU A 33 -17.25 30.74 8.90
C GLU A 33 -16.05 29.79 9.04
N LYS A 34 -15.63 29.51 10.28
CA LYS A 34 -14.53 28.60 10.58
C LYS A 34 -14.85 27.16 10.14
N TYR A 35 -16.10 26.74 10.25
CA TYR A 35 -16.54 25.43 9.77
C TYR A 35 -16.43 25.33 8.24
N ALA A 36 -16.83 26.37 7.51
CA ALA A 36 -16.72 26.42 6.05
C ALA A 36 -15.25 26.38 5.58
N GLU A 37 -14.34 27.07 6.28
CA GLU A 37 -12.91 26.99 6.00
C GLU A 37 -12.36 25.57 6.18
N LEU A 38 -12.68 24.92 7.31
CA LEU A 38 -12.26 23.54 7.59
C LEU A 38 -12.81 22.54 6.59
N GLU A 39 -14.05 22.72 6.11
CA GLU A 39 -14.62 21.85 5.08
C GLU A 39 -13.87 22.02 3.75
N SER A 40 -13.53 23.26 3.36
CA SER A 40 -12.72 23.52 2.16
C SER A 40 -11.31 22.92 2.25
N GLU A 41 -10.71 22.89 3.44
CA GLU A 41 -9.40 22.26 3.67
C GLU A 41 -9.50 20.73 3.61
N LYS A 42 -10.55 20.17 4.22
CA LYS A 42 -10.85 18.74 4.20
C LYS A 42 -11.04 18.24 2.76
N GLU A 43 -11.82 18.93 1.93
CA GLU A 43 -11.99 18.57 0.52
C GLU A 43 -10.65 18.54 -0.24
N LYS A 44 -9.79 19.55 -0.04
CA LYS A 44 -8.46 19.60 -0.66
C LYS A 44 -7.58 18.43 -0.22
N LEU A 45 -7.61 18.08 1.07
CA LEU A 45 -6.86 16.95 1.62
C LEU A 45 -7.38 15.62 1.07
N GLU A 46 -8.70 15.44 0.96
CA GLU A 46 -9.30 14.21 0.41
C GLU A 46 -8.95 14.03 -1.07
N VAL A 47 -8.98 15.10 -1.86
CA VAL A 47 -8.55 15.08 -3.27
C VAL A 47 -7.07 14.70 -3.39
N GLU A 48 -6.20 15.29 -2.58
CA GLU A 48 -4.76 15.01 -2.63
C GLU A 48 -4.44 13.57 -2.15
N ILE A 49 -5.12 13.09 -1.09
CA ILE A 49 -5.00 11.71 -0.63
C ILE A 49 -5.45 10.74 -1.74
N ALA A 50 -6.56 11.03 -2.42
CA ALA A 50 -7.05 10.21 -3.53
C ALA A 50 -6.02 10.15 -4.67
N ARG A 51 -5.45 11.30 -5.05
CA ARG A 51 -4.40 11.40 -6.06
C ARG A 51 -3.17 10.57 -5.70
N LEU A 52 -2.68 10.68 -4.46
CA LEU A 52 -1.52 9.91 -3.99
C LEU A 52 -1.81 8.41 -3.91
N ARG A 53 -3.03 8.02 -3.51
CA ARG A 53 -3.46 6.61 -3.53
C ARG A 53 -3.45 6.04 -4.94
N GLU A 54 -3.92 6.79 -5.93
CA GLU A 54 -3.88 6.35 -7.33
C GLU A 54 -2.45 6.13 -7.81
N VAL A 55 -1.54 7.07 -7.55
CA VAL A 55 -0.12 6.94 -7.89
C VAL A 55 0.49 5.69 -7.22
N HIS A 56 0.16 5.44 -5.97
CA HIS A 56 0.61 4.25 -5.24
C HIS A 56 0.09 2.95 -5.88
N THR A 57 -1.20 2.89 -6.22
CA THR A 57 -1.81 1.75 -6.92
C THR A 57 -1.18 1.51 -8.29
N GLN A 58 -0.92 2.56 -9.07
CA GLN A 58 -0.23 2.45 -10.36
C GLN A 58 1.19 1.87 -10.20
N LYS A 59 1.92 2.24 -9.14
CA LYS A 59 3.24 1.64 -8.85
C LYS A 59 3.13 0.16 -8.49
N LEU A 60 2.19 -0.20 -7.62
CA LEU A 60 1.92 -1.60 -7.27
C LEU A 60 1.56 -2.43 -8.50
N SER A 61 0.73 -1.91 -9.39
CA SER A 61 0.36 -2.57 -10.64
C SER A 61 1.58 -2.80 -11.56
N LYS A 62 2.47 -1.81 -11.68
CA LYS A 62 3.74 -1.96 -12.43
C LYS A 62 4.66 -3.01 -11.81
N GLU A 63 4.70 -3.11 -10.49
CA GLU A 63 5.47 -4.14 -9.77
C GLU A 63 4.87 -5.54 -9.97
N ALA A 64 3.56 -5.67 -9.82
CA ALA A 64 2.82 -6.90 -10.11
C ALA A 64 3.10 -7.38 -11.55
N GLN A 65 3.03 -6.48 -12.53
CA GLN A 65 3.31 -6.80 -13.94
C GLN A 65 4.75 -7.31 -14.14
N LYS A 66 5.74 -6.77 -13.41
CA LYS A 66 7.13 -7.26 -13.47
C LYS A 66 7.25 -8.68 -12.92
N LEU A 67 6.51 -9.01 -11.86
CA LEU A 67 6.51 -10.34 -11.26
C LEU A 67 5.81 -11.37 -12.15
N THR A 68 4.66 -11.02 -12.74
CA THR A 68 3.96 -11.87 -13.71
C THR A 68 4.81 -12.17 -14.95
N LYS A 69 5.69 -11.24 -15.35
CA LYS A 69 6.63 -11.43 -16.47
C LYS A 69 7.80 -12.37 -16.15
N MET A 70 7.97 -12.81 -14.91
CA MET A 70 9.04 -13.75 -14.55
C MET A 70 8.71 -15.16 -15.04
N ALA A 71 9.75 -15.88 -15.47
CA ALA A 71 9.60 -17.20 -16.09
C ALA A 71 9.11 -18.29 -15.12
N PHE A 72 9.49 -18.20 -13.84
CA PHE A 72 9.14 -19.20 -12.83
C PHE A 72 8.41 -18.55 -11.67
N SER A 73 7.20 -19.05 -11.39
CA SER A 73 6.44 -18.69 -10.21
C SER A 73 5.70 -19.89 -9.67
N ARG A 74 5.71 -20.07 -8.35
CA ARG A 74 4.92 -21.10 -7.68
C ARG A 74 4.66 -20.77 -6.21
N PRO A 75 3.59 -21.33 -5.62
CA PRO A 75 3.39 -21.32 -4.18
C PRO A 75 4.57 -21.93 -3.41
N ILE A 76 4.93 -21.30 -2.30
CA ILE A 76 5.98 -21.77 -1.39
C ILE A 76 5.35 -22.72 -0.38
N THR A 77 5.88 -23.94 -0.30
CA THR A 77 5.38 -24.97 0.62
C THR A 77 5.74 -24.66 2.07
N LYS A 78 4.96 -25.12 3.06
CA LYS A 78 5.22 -24.85 4.49
C LYS A 78 6.64 -25.23 4.95
N LYS A 79 7.22 -26.30 4.40
CA LYS A 79 8.62 -26.69 4.69
C LYS A 79 9.60 -25.62 4.20
N GLU A 80 9.40 -25.13 2.98
CA GLU A 80 10.20 -24.05 2.42
C GLU A 80 9.98 -22.71 3.14
N GLN A 81 8.79 -22.47 3.67
CA GLN A 81 8.51 -21.31 4.53
C GLN A 81 9.27 -21.38 5.86
N ALA A 82 9.42 -22.58 6.43
CA ALA A 82 10.24 -22.77 7.62
C ALA A 82 11.74 -22.55 7.31
N ASP A 83 12.19 -22.99 6.14
CA ASP A 83 13.60 -22.92 5.70
C ASP A 83 13.87 -21.80 4.67
N MET A 84 13.22 -20.64 4.82
CA MET A 84 13.33 -19.53 3.86
C MET A 84 14.78 -19.07 3.61
N GLY A 85 15.65 -19.19 4.62
CA GLY A 85 17.06 -18.86 4.50
C GLY A 85 17.80 -19.77 3.51
N LYS A 86 17.52 -21.08 3.53
CA LYS A 86 18.09 -22.04 2.58
C LYS A 86 17.53 -21.79 1.18
N LEU A 87 16.21 -21.62 1.06
CA LEU A 87 15.56 -21.36 -0.22
C LEU A 87 16.10 -20.10 -0.92
N LYS A 88 16.22 -18.98 -0.19
CA LYS A 88 16.76 -17.72 -0.74
C LYS A 88 18.25 -17.82 -1.13
N LYS A 89 19.02 -18.70 -0.47
CA LYS A 89 20.43 -18.96 -0.84
C LYS A 89 20.52 -19.80 -2.12
N SER A 90 19.69 -20.83 -2.24
CA SER A 90 19.64 -21.69 -3.42
C SER A 90 19.10 -20.96 -4.65
N VAL A 91 18.09 -20.11 -4.47
CA VAL A 91 17.40 -19.38 -5.55
C VAL A 91 17.77 -17.91 -5.47
N ARG A 92 18.91 -17.55 -6.06
CA ARG A 92 19.41 -16.18 -6.02
C ARG A 92 18.44 -15.25 -6.77
N GLY A 93 17.94 -14.23 -6.06
CA GLY A 93 16.97 -13.29 -6.62
C GLY A 93 15.51 -13.73 -6.50
N LEU A 94 15.21 -14.74 -5.68
CA LEU A 94 13.84 -15.12 -5.33
C LEU A 94 13.10 -13.94 -4.67
N ILE A 95 11.98 -13.56 -5.27
CA ILE A 95 11.06 -12.58 -4.73
C ILE A 95 9.86 -13.33 -4.15
N VAL A 96 9.53 -13.05 -2.90
CA VAL A 96 8.42 -13.72 -2.21
C VAL A 96 7.33 -12.70 -1.92
N VAL A 97 6.11 -13.02 -2.32
CA VAL A 97 4.93 -12.19 -2.08
C VAL A 97 3.97 -12.96 -1.19
N HIS A 98 3.57 -12.32 -0.09
CA HIS A 98 2.58 -12.85 0.83
C HIS A 98 1.16 -12.41 0.43
N PRO A 99 0.13 -13.27 0.53
CA PRO A 99 -1.24 -12.98 0.06
C PRO A 99 -1.85 -11.73 0.72
N MET A 100 -1.57 -11.50 1.99
CA MET A 100 -2.12 -10.36 2.72
C MET A 100 -1.49 -9.00 2.41
N THR A 101 -0.37 -8.93 1.67
CA THR A 101 0.26 -7.64 1.32
C THR A 101 -0.56 -6.90 0.27
N ALA A 102 -0.39 -5.58 0.15
CA ALA A 102 -1.09 -4.79 -0.87
C ALA A 102 -0.86 -5.35 -2.28
N LEU A 103 0.38 -5.71 -2.60
CA LEU A 103 0.76 -6.35 -3.85
C LEU A 103 0.14 -7.75 -3.99
N GLY A 104 0.14 -8.56 -2.92
CA GLY A 104 -0.46 -9.89 -2.94
C GLY A 104 -1.98 -9.87 -3.18
N ARG A 105 -2.68 -8.91 -2.57
CA ARG A 105 -4.12 -8.68 -2.79
C ARG A 105 -4.41 -8.22 -4.21
N GLU A 106 -3.63 -7.28 -4.73
CA GLU A 106 -3.75 -6.78 -6.12
C GLU A 106 -3.55 -7.91 -7.14
N MET A 107 -2.59 -8.81 -6.88
CA MET A 107 -2.33 -9.99 -7.71
C MET A 107 -3.32 -11.14 -7.49
N GLY A 108 -4.25 -11.03 -6.54
CA GLY A 108 -5.20 -12.10 -6.22
C GLY A 108 -4.57 -13.36 -5.62
N LEU A 109 -3.40 -13.24 -4.99
CA LEU A 109 -2.70 -14.39 -4.40
C LEU A 109 -3.43 -14.86 -3.14
N GLN A 110 -3.72 -16.17 -3.07
CA GLN A 110 -4.30 -16.79 -1.87
C GLN A 110 -3.24 -17.38 -0.92
N VAL A 111 -2.06 -17.71 -1.47
CA VAL A 111 -0.97 -18.35 -0.75
C VAL A 111 0.34 -17.62 -1.01
N MET A 112 1.31 -17.79 -0.11
CA MET A 112 2.62 -17.17 -0.28
C MET A 112 3.29 -17.74 -1.53
N THR A 113 3.63 -16.86 -2.46
CA THR A 113 4.07 -17.23 -3.81
C THR A 113 5.45 -16.66 -4.06
N GLY A 114 6.34 -17.50 -4.60
CA GLY A 114 7.67 -17.10 -5.02
C GLY A 114 7.71 -16.81 -6.52
N PHE A 115 8.52 -15.83 -6.92
CA PHE A 115 8.81 -15.45 -8.28
C PHE A 115 10.32 -15.42 -8.49
N SER A 116 10.81 -16.02 -9.58
CA SER A 116 12.24 -16.07 -9.90
C SER A 116 12.48 -16.13 -11.41
N LYS A 117 13.69 -15.75 -11.82
CA LYS A 117 14.20 -15.94 -13.18
C LYS A 117 14.71 -17.36 -13.41
N THR A 118 15.07 -18.08 -12.35
CA THR A 118 15.54 -19.47 -12.41
C THR A 118 14.48 -20.40 -11.83
N ALA A 119 14.43 -21.64 -12.31
CA ALA A 119 13.54 -22.66 -11.77
C ALA A 119 13.88 -22.96 -10.31
N PHE A 120 12.86 -23.20 -9.48
CA PHE A 120 13.00 -23.57 -8.09
C PHE A 120 11.78 -24.32 -7.58
#